data_AF-A0A2W6RF59-F1
#
_entry.id   AF-A0A2W6RF59-F1
#
_cell.length_a   1.000
_cell.length_b   1.000
_cell.length_c   1.000
_cell.angle_alpha   90.00
_cell.angle_beta   90.00
_cell.angle_gamma   90.00
#
_symmetry.space_group_name_H-M   'P 1'
#
loop_
_entity.id
_entity.type
_entity.pdbx_description
1 polymer ?
#
loop_
_entity_poly.entity_id
_entity_poly.type
_entity_poly.pdbx_seq_one_letter_code
_entity_poly.pdbx_strand_id
1 'polypeptide(L)'
;VDLSGAGAPSPTDLLHHARYDKLMDAFRGVGYNVTTTDELRHALTTGIQSRKPTIINVVIDPAAGTESGHITKLNPKQVAGN
;
A
#
# COMPACT_ATOMS: atom_id res chain seq x y z
N VAL A 1 18.30 10.77 10.97
CA VAL A 1 18.77 9.70 10.07
C VAL A 1 19.70 8.82 10.87
N ASP A 2 19.40 7.54 11.00
CA ASP A 2 20.34 6.60 11.62
C ASP A 2 21.45 6.31 10.61
N LEU A 3 22.68 6.70 10.95
CA LEU A 3 23.87 6.58 10.10
C LEU A 3 24.61 5.25 10.33
N SER A 4 24.12 4.40 11.24
CA SER A 4 24.76 3.13 11.61
C SER A 4 24.53 1.99 10.60
N GLY A 5 23.63 2.18 9.63
CA GLY A 5 23.26 1.18 8.61
C GLY A 5 22.41 0.02 9.15
N ALA A 6 22.24 -0.11 10.47
CA ALA A 6 21.47 -1.17 11.11
C ALA A 6 20.04 -0.70 11.39
N GLY A 7 19.20 -0.66 10.35
CA GLY A 7 17.76 -0.37 10.49
C GLY A 7 17.22 0.75 9.61
N ALA A 8 18.00 1.23 8.63
CA ALA A 8 17.46 2.09 7.59
C ALA A 8 16.46 1.29 6.73
N PRO A 9 15.26 1.83 6.45
CA PRO A 9 14.30 1.19 5.55
C PRO A 9 14.91 1.01 4.14
N SER A 10 14.47 -0.03 3.44
CA SER A 10 14.79 -0.25 2.02
C SER A 10 14.41 0.99 1.19
N PRO A 11 15.09 1.28 0.07
CA PRO A 11 14.67 2.33 -0.86
C PRO A 11 13.22 2.22 -1.35
N THR A 12 12.63 1.02 -1.26
CA THR A 12 11.25 0.73 -1.65
C THR A 12 10.27 0.67 -0.47
N ASP A 13 10.76 0.73 0.77
CA ASP A 13 9.90 0.68 1.95
C ASP A 13 9.19 2.01 2.11
N LEU A 14 7.86 1.94 2.15
CA LEU A 14 7.02 3.01 2.68
C LEU A 14 6.83 2.83 4.19
N LEU A 15 6.12 3.76 4.83
CA LEU A 15 5.83 3.66 6.25
C LEU A 15 4.98 2.41 6.55
N HIS A 16 5.51 1.53 7.40
CA HIS A 16 4.82 0.31 7.81
C HIS A 16 3.49 0.62 8.51
N HIS A 17 2.43 -0.11 8.12
CA HIS A 17 1.08 0.05 8.66
C HIS A 17 0.54 1.50 8.63
N ALA A 18 0.94 2.29 7.63
CA ALA A 18 0.37 3.61 7.41
C ALA A 18 -1.17 3.54 7.31
N ARG A 19 -1.83 4.51 7.95
CA ARG A 19 -3.30 4.62 8.03
C ARG A 19 -3.79 5.71 7.09
N TYR A 20 -3.71 5.43 5.78
CA TYR A 20 -4.08 6.38 4.72
C TYR A 20 -5.54 6.82 4.79
N ASP A 21 -6.42 5.99 5.35
CA ASP A 21 -7.81 6.32 5.60
C ASP A 21 -7.99 7.56 6.48
N LYS A 22 -7.06 7.82 7.41
CA LYS A 22 -7.08 9.02 8.27
C LYS A 22 -6.81 10.33 7.52
N LEU A 23 -6.31 10.27 6.29
CA LEU A 23 -6.16 11.48 5.47
C LEU A 23 -7.52 12.14 5.19
N MET A 24 -8.61 11.36 5.18
CA MET A 24 -9.95 11.90 4.95
C MET A 24 -10.46 12.78 6.10
N ASP A 25 -9.91 12.65 7.32
CA ASP A 25 -10.30 13.49 8.46
C ASP A 25 -10.02 14.98 8.18
N ALA A 26 -8.90 15.28 7.50
CA ALA A 26 -8.51 16.64 7.14
C ALA A 26 -9.49 17.31 6.15
N PHE A 27 -10.18 16.51 5.34
CA PHE A 27 -11.06 16.99 4.27
C PHE A 27 -12.54 16.70 4.53
N ARG A 28 -12.87 16.22 5.74
CA ARG A 28 -14.24 15.81 6.14
C ARG A 28 -14.83 14.74 5.21
N GLY A 29 -13.98 13.86 4.68
CA GLY A 29 -14.38 12.69 3.90
C GLY A 29 -14.67 11.47 4.77
N VAL A 30 -14.66 10.29 4.17
CA VAL A 30 -14.87 9.00 4.87
C VAL A 30 -13.63 8.12 4.73
N GLY A 31 -13.13 7.59 5.85
CA GLY A 31 -12.01 6.66 5.87
C GLY A 31 -12.42 5.27 6.37
N TYR A 32 -11.96 4.22 5.70
CA TYR A 32 -12.05 2.83 6.18
C TYR A 32 -10.68 2.18 6.19
N ASN A 33 -10.37 1.39 7.21
CA ASN A 33 -9.21 0.50 7.23
C ASN A 33 -9.70 -0.95 7.29
N VAL A 34 -9.27 -1.77 6.34
CA VAL A 34 -9.77 -3.13 6.16
C VAL A 34 -8.62 -4.13 6.05
N THR A 35 -8.83 -5.30 6.62
CA THR A 35 -7.87 -6.42 6.69
C THR A 35 -8.42 -7.70 6.10
N THR A 36 -9.72 -7.76 5.82
CA THR A 36 -10.39 -8.92 5.23
C THR A 36 -11.14 -8.54 3.95
N THR A 37 -11.44 -9.55 3.14
CA THR A 37 -12.22 -9.37 1.90
C THR A 37 -13.67 -8.97 2.18
N ASP A 38 -14.25 -9.41 3.29
CA ASP A 38 -15.61 -9.05 3.68
C ASP A 38 -15.70 -7.59 4.15
N GLU A 39 -14.71 -7.14 4.94
CA GLU A 39 -14.58 -5.72 5.30
C GLU A 39 -14.39 -4.84 4.06
N LEU A 40 -13.55 -5.27 3.11
CA LEU A 40 -13.36 -4.56 1.84
C LEU A 40 -14.66 -4.46 1.04
N ARG A 41 -15.39 -5.57 0.88
CA ARG A 41 -16.66 -5.58 0.17
C ARG A 41 -17.66 -4.62 0.81
N HIS A 42 -17.77 -4.66 2.13
CA HIS A 42 -18.66 -3.78 2.88
C HIS A 42 -18.28 -2.30 2.74
N ALA A 43 -17.01 -1.95 2.95
CA ALA A 43 -16.50 -0.58 2.86
C ALA A 43 -16.69 -0.02 1.45
N LEU A 44 -16.42 -0.82 0.42
CA LEU A 44 -16.58 -0.43 -0.98
C LEU A 44 -18.06 -0.17 -1.33
N THR A 45 -18.96 -1.11 -0.98
CA THR A 45 -20.40 -0.93 -1.22
C THR A 45 -20.91 0.32 -0.51
N THR A 46 -20.52 0.52 0.75
CA THR A 46 -20.95 1.68 1.55
C THR A 46 -20.43 3.00 0.97
N GLY A 47 -19.16 3.07 0.57
CA GLY A 47 -18.57 4.27 -0.05
C GLY A 47 -19.22 4.65 -1.38
N ILE A 48 -19.53 3.65 -2.22
CA ILE A 48 -20.26 3.88 -3.48
C ILE A 48 -21.68 4.39 -3.22
N GLN A 49 -22.41 3.74 -2.30
CA GLN A 49 -23.78 4.13 -1.96
C GLN A 49 -23.86 5.51 -1.30
N SER A 50 -22.89 5.87 -0.47
CA SER A 50 -22.88 7.16 0.24
C SER A 50 -22.58 8.35 -0.66
N ARG A 51 -22.01 8.13 -1.86
CA ARG A 51 -21.58 9.19 -2.80
C ARG A 51 -20.62 10.21 -2.16
N LYS A 52 -19.91 9.81 -1.10
CA LYS A 52 -18.96 10.67 -0.38
C LYS A 52 -17.54 10.39 -0.86
N PRO A 53 -16.65 11.41 -0.92
CA PRO A 53 -15.21 11.17 -1.07
C PRO A 53 -14.72 10.21 0.01
N THR A 54 -14.16 9.07 -0.41
CA THR A 54 -13.83 7.94 0.48
C THR A 54 -12.44 7.39 0.18
N ILE A 55 -11.63 7.15 1.21
CA ILE A 55 -10.41 6.33 1.14
C ILE A 55 -10.66 5.01 1.86
N ILE A 56 -10.27 3.91 1.23
CA ILE A 56 -10.27 2.57 1.85
C ILE A 56 -8.81 2.09 1.89
N ASN A 57 -8.23 2.05 3.08
CA ASN A 57 -6.90 1.49 3.33
C ASN A 57 -7.00 -0.04 3.44
N VAL A 58 -6.55 -0.75 2.41
CA VAL A 58 -6.55 -2.22 2.38
C VAL A 58 -5.19 -2.72 2.82
N VAL A 59 -5.14 -3.46 3.92
CA VAL A 59 -3.90 -4.10 4.37
C VAL A 59 -3.61 -5.28 3.43
N ILE A 60 -2.52 -5.17 2.68
CA ILE A 60 -2.00 -6.23 1.81
C ILE A 60 -0.77 -6.85 2.49
N ASP A 61 -0.62 -8.17 2.35
CA ASP A 61 0.60 -8.86 2.77
C ASP A 61 1.81 -8.26 2.02
N PRO A 62 2.81 -7.71 2.72
CA PRO A 62 3.98 -7.09 2.09
C PRO A 62 4.76 -8.06 1.20
N ALA A 63 4.63 -9.37 1.40
CA ALA A 63 5.28 -10.40 0.59
C ALA A 63 4.46 -10.84 -0.65
N ALA A 64 3.22 -10.37 -0.82
CA ALA A 64 2.35 -10.80 -1.92
C ALA A 64 2.77 -10.26 -3.29
N GLY A 65 3.53 -9.15 -3.33
CA GLY A 65 3.99 -8.54 -4.58
C GLY A 65 5.21 -9.24 -5.17
N THR A 66 5.29 -9.26 -6.51
CA THR A 66 6.57 -9.43 -7.21
C THR A 66 7.08 -8.04 -7.62
N GLU A 67 8.38 -7.79 -7.45
CA GLU A 67 8.98 -6.44 -7.63
C GLU A 67 8.61 -5.78 -8.96
N SER A 68 8.51 -6.57 -10.03
CA SER A 68 8.20 -6.09 -11.38
C SER A 68 6.81 -6.48 -11.87
N GLY A 69 6.01 -7.21 -11.09
CA GLY A 69 4.71 -7.73 -11.55
C GLY A 69 4.81 -8.42 -12.93
N HIS A 70 3.98 -7.98 -13.87
CA HIS A 70 3.93 -8.50 -15.24
C HIS A 70 5.16 -8.14 -16.11
N ILE A 71 5.95 -7.14 -15.74
CA ILE A 71 7.12 -6.68 -16.53
C ILE A 71 8.43 -7.33 -16.10
N THR A 72 8.39 -8.39 -15.28
CA THR A 72 9.57 -9.17 -14.86
C THR A 72 10.46 -9.60 -16.04
N LYS A 73 9.86 -9.89 -17.20
CA LYS A 73 10.56 -10.21 -18.47
C LYS A 73 11.50 -9.09 -18.96
N LEU A 74 11.27 -7.85 -18.53
CA LEU A 74 12.00 -6.65 -18.95
C LEU A 74 13.04 -6.21 -17.92
N ASN A 75 13.21 -6.94 -16.82
CA ASN A 75 14.28 -6.61 -15.89
C ASN A 75 15.63 -6.69 -16.61
N PRO A 76 16.51 -5.69 -16.42
CA PRO A 76 17.85 -5.72 -16.98
C PRO A 76 18.53 -7.02 -16.54
N LYS A 77 18.88 -7.86 -17.52
CA LYS A 77 19.73 -9.03 -17.21
C LYS A 77 21.09 -8.48 -16.87
N GLN A 78 21.59 -8.80 -15.67
CA GLN A 78 22.96 -8.42 -15.30
C GLN A 78 23.91 -8.91 -16.40
N VAL A 79 24.73 -7.99 -16.91
CA VAL A 79 25.88 -8.37 -17.73
C VAL A 79 26.79 -9.15 -16.81
N ALA A 80 26.98 -10.45 -17.06
CA ALA A 80 27.94 -11.25 -16.33
C ALA A 80 29.31 -10.58 -16.49
N GLY A 81 29.82 -9.99 -15.40
CA GLY A 81 31.16 -9.46 -15.36
C GLY A 81 32.14 -10.62 -15.38
N ASN A 82 33.03 -10.63 -16.38
CA ASN A 82 34.27 -11.40 -16.38
C ASN A 82 35.40 -10.53 -15.81
#